data_AF-A0A7Y3GZT2-F1
#
_entry.id   AF-A0A7Y3GZT2-F1
#
_cell.length_a   1.000
_cell.length_b   1.000
_cell.length_c   1.000
_cell.angle_alpha   90.00
_cell.angle_beta   90.00
_cell.angle_gamma   90.00
#
_symmetry.space_group_name_H-M   'P 1'
#
loop_
_entity.id
_entity.type
_entity.pdbx_description
1 polymer ?
#
loop_
_entity_poly.entity_id
_entity_poly.type
_entity_poly.pdbx_seq_one_letter_code
_entity_poly.pdbx_strand_id
1 'polypeptide(L)'
;MNTLVSDNAALDAGPVQRWNAALAGGVCATAWFLATPGFVGSVALGAVLEAMNFRSLRRNSEMVFGRAVSGSALAAAGFGLRFSLLLAAITGSLYAGAHPVGLVIGLSLIVPSSLISAWIARPRDTDAAPLDPEEANWDAWNPWFARENTSDDEDSL
;
A
#
# COMPACT_ATOMS: atom_id res chain seq x y z
N MET A 1 29.41 -2.79 10.34
CA MET A 1 28.81 -1.53 9.82
C MET A 1 28.55 -1.71 8.32
N ASN A 2 27.57 -2.55 7.94
CA ASN A 2 27.10 -2.73 6.55
C ASN A 2 25.92 -3.74 6.42
N THR A 3 24.90 -3.66 7.30
CA THR A 3 23.68 -4.50 7.19
C THR A 3 22.38 -3.70 7.19
N LEU A 4 22.42 -2.38 7.46
CA LEU A 4 21.24 -1.51 7.43
C LEU A 4 20.81 -1.07 6.02
N VAL A 5 21.52 -1.50 4.97
CA VAL A 5 21.22 -1.11 3.57
C VAL A 5 20.32 -2.15 2.87
N SER A 6 20.25 -3.40 3.36
CA SER A 6 19.45 -4.46 2.73
C SER A 6 17.97 -4.49 3.14
N ASP A 7 17.59 -3.89 4.26
CA ASP A 7 16.20 -3.98 4.77
C ASP A 7 15.20 -3.05 4.06
N ASN A 8 15.68 -2.10 3.26
CA ASN A 8 14.81 -1.17 2.52
C ASN A 8 14.30 -1.74 1.18
N ALA A 9 14.86 -2.85 0.69
CA ALA A 9 14.45 -3.44 -0.59
C ALA A 9 13.05 -4.07 -0.54
N ALA A 10 12.63 -4.58 0.63
CA ALA A 10 11.32 -5.17 0.83
C ALA A 10 10.17 -4.14 0.88
N LEU A 11 10.51 -2.84 0.89
CA LEU A 11 9.58 -1.75 1.18
C LEU A 11 9.53 -0.66 0.08
N ASP A 12 10.10 -0.91 -1.10
CA ASP A 12 10.07 0.06 -2.20
C ASP A 12 8.66 0.20 -2.82
N ALA A 13 8.12 1.42 -2.84
CA ALA A 13 6.86 1.75 -3.49
C ALA A 13 7.00 1.93 -5.02
N GLY A 14 8.23 2.00 -5.54
CA GLY A 14 8.57 2.16 -6.94
C GLY A 14 7.88 1.14 -7.86
N PRO A 15 7.94 -0.18 -7.58
CA PRO A 15 7.28 -1.20 -8.38
C PRO A 15 5.76 -1.00 -8.49
N VAL A 16 5.08 -0.71 -7.38
CA VAL A 16 3.62 -0.52 -7.35
C VAL A 16 3.22 0.69 -8.19
N GLN A 17 3.94 1.81 -8.07
CA GLN A 17 3.66 3.02 -8.87
C GLN A 17 3.91 2.80 -10.35
N ARG A 18 4.94 2.03 -10.72
CA ARG A 18 5.21 1.65 -12.12
C ARG A 18 4.10 0.80 -12.71
N TRP A 19 3.61 -0.20 -11.96
CA TRP A 19 2.48 -1.01 -12.39
C TRP A 19 1.19 -0.19 -12.48
N ASN A 20 0.95 0.72 -11.53
CA ASN A 20 -0.21 1.61 -11.59
C ASN A 20 -0.18 2.48 -12.85
N ALA A 21 0.97 3.07 -13.18
CA ALA A 21 1.13 3.86 -14.40
C ALA A 21 0.96 3.00 -15.67
N ALA A 22 1.51 1.79 -15.68
CA ALA A 22 1.39 0.87 -16.81
C ALA A 22 -0.06 0.42 -17.04
N LEU A 23 -0.76 0.01 -15.97
CA LEU A 23 -2.17 -0.36 -16.02
C LEU A 23 -3.04 0.83 -16.40
N ALA A 24 -2.80 2.01 -15.83
CA ALA A 24 -3.53 3.22 -16.19
C ALA A 24 -3.33 3.58 -17.66
N GLY A 25 -2.08 3.50 -18.15
CA GLY A 25 -1.77 3.70 -19.57
C GLY A 25 -2.49 2.70 -20.46
N GLY A 26 -2.49 1.42 -20.09
CA GLY A 26 -3.21 0.36 -20.81
C GLY A 26 -4.72 0.60 -20.85
N VAL A 27 -5.35 0.86 -19.70
CA VAL A 27 -6.80 1.14 -19.62
C VAL A 27 -7.15 2.41 -20.40
N CYS A 28 -6.36 3.48 -20.29
CA CYS A 28 -6.58 4.70 -21.07
C CYS A 28 -6.44 4.45 -22.57
N ALA A 29 -5.45 3.68 -23.01
CA ALA A 29 -5.26 3.31 -24.40
C ALA A 29 -6.46 2.50 -24.93
N THR A 30 -6.89 1.47 -24.21
CA THR A 30 -8.08 0.68 -24.57
C THR A 30 -9.35 1.54 -24.60
N ALA A 31 -9.54 2.39 -23.60
CA ALA A 31 -10.68 3.28 -23.49
C ALA A 31 -10.69 4.37 -24.58
N TRP A 32 -9.54 4.80 -25.08
CA TRP A 32 -9.45 5.76 -26.19
C TRP A 32 -10.10 5.23 -27.47
N PHE A 33 -10.06 3.91 -27.70
CA PHE A 33 -10.71 3.29 -28.86
C PHE A 33 -12.19 2.95 -28.65
N LEU A 34 -12.63 2.80 -27.40
CA LEU A 34 -13.94 2.23 -27.07
C LEU A 34 -14.88 3.19 -26.34
N ALA A 35 -14.38 4.31 -25.82
CA ALA A 35 -15.11 5.22 -24.94
C ALA A 35 -14.89 6.69 -25.30
N THR A 36 -15.53 7.59 -24.53
CA THR A 36 -15.43 9.03 -24.76
C THR A 36 -14.15 9.61 -24.17
N PRO A 37 -13.62 10.72 -24.72
CA PRO A 37 -12.46 11.41 -24.16
C PRO A 37 -12.64 11.80 -22.67
N GLY A 38 -13.86 12.17 -22.27
CA GLY A 38 -14.18 12.47 -20.88
C GLY A 38 -14.04 11.26 -19.96
N PHE A 39 -14.41 10.06 -20.42
CA PHE A 39 -14.18 8.82 -19.69
C PHE A 39 -12.68 8.54 -19.52
N VAL A 40 -11.90 8.64 -20.60
CA VAL A 40 -10.43 8.43 -20.55
C VAL A 40 -9.77 9.42 -19.60
N GLY A 41 -10.15 10.70 -19.67
CA GLY A 41 -9.65 11.73 -18.75
C GLY A 41 -9.98 11.42 -17.30
N SER A 42 -11.16 10.86 -17.04
CA SER A 42 -11.59 10.48 -15.69
C SER A 42 -10.83 9.27 -15.15
N VAL A 43 -10.52 8.28 -15.99
CA VAL A 43 -9.64 7.16 -15.62
C VAL A 43 -8.23 7.67 -15.27
N ALA A 44 -7.65 8.50 -16.14
CA ALA A 44 -6.32 9.06 -15.91
C ALA A 44 -6.28 9.87 -14.60
N LEU A 45 -7.29 10.71 -14.37
CA LEU A 45 -7.40 11.51 -13.15
C LEU A 45 -7.53 10.64 -11.90
N GLY A 46 -8.39 9.61 -11.94
CA GLY A 46 -8.55 8.66 -10.84
C GLY A 46 -7.23 7.95 -10.49
N ALA A 47 -6.49 7.51 -11.51
CA ALA A 47 -5.20 6.83 -11.33
C ALA A 47 -4.12 7.75 -10.72
N VAL A 48 -4.10 9.03 -11.10
CA VAL A 48 -3.18 10.03 -10.53
C VAL A 48 -3.54 10.33 -9.08
N LEU A 49 -4.82 10.58 -8.80
CA LEU A 49 -5.30 10.83 -7.43
C LEU A 49 -4.94 9.66 -6.52
N GLU A 50 -5.18 8.42 -6.96
CA GLU A 50 -4.83 7.26 -6.16
C GLU A 50 -3.32 7.07 -6.01
N ALA A 51 -2.51 7.35 -7.03
CA ALA A 51 -1.05 7.28 -6.88
C ALA A 51 -0.54 8.27 -5.81
N MET A 52 -1.07 9.49 -5.79
CA MET A 52 -0.76 10.49 -4.77
C MET A 52 -1.23 10.06 -3.38
N ASN A 53 -2.46 9.54 -3.31
CA ASN A 53 -3.07 8.94 -2.13
C ASN A 53 -2.13 7.84 -1.60
N PHE A 54 -1.86 6.80 -2.37
CA PHE A 54 -0.99 5.69 -2.00
C PHE A 54 0.39 6.14 -1.50
N ARG A 55 1.06 7.06 -2.22
CA ARG A 55 2.37 7.59 -1.80
C ARG A 55 2.31 8.28 -0.43
N SER A 56 1.29 9.09 -0.19
CA SER A 56 1.08 9.71 1.13
C SER A 56 0.81 8.66 2.22
N LEU A 57 0.06 7.59 1.90
CA LEU A 57 -0.30 6.56 2.87
C LEU A 57 0.95 5.83 3.32
N ARG A 58 1.77 5.50 2.33
CA ARG A 58 3.01 4.80 2.54
C ARG A 58 3.95 5.60 3.44
N ARG A 59 4.16 6.88 3.12
CA ARG A 59 5.00 7.78 3.91
C ARG A 59 4.49 7.92 5.35
N ASN A 60 3.18 8.03 5.56
CA ASN A 60 2.61 8.10 6.91
C ASN A 60 2.73 6.77 7.66
N SER A 61 2.56 5.64 6.97
CA SER A 61 2.71 4.30 7.56
C SER A 61 4.16 4.05 7.99
N GLU A 62 5.14 4.47 7.19
CA GLU A 62 6.56 4.42 7.55
C GLU A 62 6.87 5.26 8.80
N MET A 63 6.23 6.42 8.95
CA MET A 63 6.39 7.23 10.17
C MET A 63 5.76 6.58 11.41
N VAL A 64 4.60 5.94 11.26
CA VAL A 64 3.86 5.30 12.37
C VAL A 64 4.51 3.99 12.81
N PHE A 65 4.98 3.17 11.87
CA PHE A 65 5.55 1.85 12.18
C PHE A 65 7.08 1.87 12.28
N GLY A 66 7.77 2.81 11.62
CA GLY A 66 9.24 2.92 11.65
C GLY A 66 9.79 3.79 12.79
N ARG A 67 8.93 4.59 13.42
CA ARG A 67 9.23 5.29 14.68
C ARG A 67 8.06 4.99 15.60
N ALA A 68 8.31 4.43 16.77
CA ALA A 68 7.30 4.32 17.82
C ALA A 68 6.91 5.75 18.27
N VAL A 69 6.09 6.46 17.48
CA VAL A 69 5.74 7.84 17.76
C VAL A 69 4.62 7.85 18.78
N SER A 70 4.97 8.29 19.98
CA SER A 70 4.09 8.79 21.03
C SER A 70 3.26 9.97 20.50
N GLY A 71 2.10 9.69 19.89
CA GLY A 71 1.22 10.75 19.40
C GLY A 71 0.18 10.30 18.37
N SER A 72 -0.74 9.42 18.77
CA SER A 72 -1.83 8.91 17.92
C SER A 72 -2.67 10.02 17.27
N ALA A 73 -2.81 11.18 17.92
CA ALA A 73 -3.60 12.31 17.43
C ALA A 73 -3.03 12.98 16.18
N LEU A 74 -1.69 13.16 16.09
CA LEU A 74 -1.07 13.81 14.94
C LEU A 74 -1.10 12.90 13.70
N ALA A 75 -0.89 11.59 13.91
CA ALA A 75 -1.05 10.59 12.87
C ALA A 75 -2.50 10.54 12.35
N ALA A 76 -3.48 10.49 13.26
CA ALA A 76 -4.90 10.51 12.92
C ALA A 76 -5.31 11.77 12.15
N ALA A 77 -4.79 12.94 12.53
CA ALA A 77 -5.03 14.20 11.82
C ALA A 77 -4.49 14.15 10.37
N GLY A 78 -3.28 13.60 10.17
CA GLY A 78 -2.71 13.41 8.84
C GLY A 78 -3.55 12.48 7.95
N PHE A 79 -4.09 11.40 8.52
CA PHE A 79 -5.04 10.53 7.82
C PHE A 79 -6.34 11.26 7.47
N GLY A 80 -6.95 11.95 8.42
CA GLY A 80 -8.20 12.68 8.22
C GLY A 80 -8.09 13.78 7.15
N LEU A 81 -7.00 14.55 7.16
CA LEU A 81 -6.73 15.57 6.15
C LEU A 81 -6.66 14.96 4.74
N ARG A 82 -5.99 13.83 4.59
CA ARG A 82 -5.84 13.15 3.31
C ARG A 82 -7.17 12.62 2.78
N PHE A 83 -7.98 11.96 3.60
CA PHE A 83 -9.33 11.56 3.19
C PHE A 83 -10.19 12.75 2.80
N SER A 84 -10.07 13.87 3.51
CA SER A 84 -10.79 15.10 3.20
C SER A 84 -10.34 15.70 1.85
N LEU A 85 -9.04 15.73 1.58
CA LEU A 85 -8.49 16.19 0.29
C LEU A 85 -8.88 15.27 -0.87
N LEU A 86 -8.85 13.95 -0.67
CA LEU A 86 -9.28 12.99 -1.68
C LEU A 86 -10.78 13.15 -1.98
N LEU A 87 -11.60 13.27 -0.94
CA LEU A 87 -13.03 13.53 -1.08
C LEU A 87 -13.29 14.82 -1.85
N ALA A 88 -12.63 15.92 -1.46
CA ALA A 88 -12.74 17.21 -2.15
C ALA A 88 -12.31 17.11 -3.63
N ALA A 89 -11.24 16.37 -3.93
CA ALA A 89 -10.77 16.13 -5.29
C ALA A 89 -11.79 15.33 -6.11
N ILE A 90 -12.36 14.25 -5.55
CA ILE A 90 -13.39 13.44 -6.21
C ILE A 90 -14.65 14.27 -6.46
N THR A 91 -15.16 14.95 -5.44
CA THR A 91 -16.35 15.81 -5.55
C THR A 91 -16.12 16.93 -6.56
N GLY A 92 -14.97 17.60 -6.51
CA GLY A 92 -14.61 18.65 -7.47
C GLY A 92 -14.52 18.12 -8.90
N SER A 93 -13.96 16.92 -9.09
CA SER A 93 -13.89 16.26 -10.40
C SER A 93 -15.27 15.93 -10.96
N LEU A 94 -16.17 15.39 -10.13
CA LEU A 94 -17.55 15.08 -10.51
C LEU A 94 -18.33 16.36 -10.86
N TYR A 95 -18.16 17.42 -10.06
CA TYR A 95 -18.77 18.72 -10.35
C TYR A 95 -18.28 19.31 -11.68
N ALA A 96 -17.01 19.08 -12.03
CA ALA A 96 -16.43 19.46 -13.31
C ALA A 96 -16.82 18.54 -14.49
N GLY A 97 -17.67 17.53 -14.27
CA GLY A 97 -18.17 16.63 -15.30
C GLY A 97 -17.33 15.37 -15.54
N ALA A 98 -16.46 14.99 -14.60
CA ALA A 98 -15.76 13.71 -14.67
C ALA A 98 -16.75 12.53 -14.66
N HIS A 99 -16.47 11.53 -15.48
CA HIS A 99 -17.24 10.31 -15.56
C HIS A 99 -17.02 9.47 -14.29
N PRO A 100 -18.06 9.19 -13.48
CA PRO A 100 -17.91 8.54 -12.18
C PRO A 100 -17.29 7.15 -12.30
N VAL A 101 -17.72 6.36 -13.29
CA VAL A 101 -17.16 5.02 -13.54
C VAL A 101 -15.68 5.09 -13.92
N GLY A 102 -15.27 6.09 -14.71
CA GLY A 102 -13.87 6.25 -15.11
C GLY A 102 -13.00 6.57 -13.90
N LEU A 103 -13.46 7.48 -13.03
CA LEU A 103 -12.79 7.80 -11.77
C LEU A 103 -12.62 6.56 -10.88
N VAL A 104 -13.69 5.77 -10.69
CA VAL A 104 -13.63 4.55 -9.87
C VAL A 104 -12.63 3.55 -10.43
N ILE A 105 -12.65 3.33 -11.76
CA ILE A 105 -11.69 2.45 -12.40
C ILE A 105 -10.26 2.94 -12.14
N GLY A 106 -9.98 4.22 -12.42
CA GLY A 106 -8.67 4.82 -12.17
C GLY A 106 -8.21 4.68 -10.72
N LEU A 107 -9.10 5.00 -9.76
CA LEU A 107 -8.84 4.87 -8.33
C LEU A 107 -8.56 3.43 -7.91
N SER A 108 -9.19 2.45 -8.56
CA SER A 108 -9.03 1.04 -8.19
C SER A 108 -7.70 0.42 -8.65
N LEU A 109 -6.99 1.02 -9.61
CA LEU A 109 -5.82 0.41 -10.27
C LEU A 109 -4.63 0.17 -9.33
N ILE A 110 -4.58 0.86 -8.19
CA ILE A 110 -3.51 0.62 -7.22
C ILE A 110 -3.58 -0.78 -6.60
N VAL A 111 -4.79 -1.33 -6.43
CA VAL A 111 -5.01 -2.67 -5.85
C VAL A 111 -4.39 -3.77 -6.72
N PRO A 112 -4.75 -3.93 -8.00
CA PRO A 112 -4.09 -4.92 -8.85
C PRO A 112 -2.60 -4.63 -9.03
N SER A 113 -2.17 -3.36 -9.03
CA SER A 113 -0.74 -3.00 -9.08
C SER A 113 0.03 -3.53 -7.87
N SER A 114 -0.56 -3.41 -6.68
CA SER A 114 0.02 -3.92 -5.44
C SER A 114 0.08 -5.46 -5.45
N LEU A 115 -0.97 -6.11 -5.95
CA LEU A 115 -1.03 -7.57 -6.07
C LEU A 115 0.04 -8.11 -7.03
N ILE A 116 0.18 -7.51 -8.21
CA ILE A 116 1.20 -7.88 -9.19
C ILE A 116 2.60 -7.70 -8.61
N SER A 117 2.84 -6.56 -7.95
CA SER A 117 4.13 -6.28 -7.33
C SER A 117 4.48 -7.31 -6.24
N ALA A 118 3.51 -7.63 -5.38
CA ALA A 118 3.68 -8.63 -4.33
C ALA A 118 3.91 -10.04 -4.90
N TRP A 119 3.18 -10.40 -5.97
CA TRP A 119 3.34 -11.69 -6.63
C TRP A 119 4.72 -11.85 -7.28
N ILE A 120 5.22 -10.80 -7.95
CA ILE A 120 6.57 -10.80 -8.54
C ILE A 120 7.65 -10.85 -7.47
N ALA A 121 7.44 -10.17 -6.33
CA ALA A 121 8.37 -10.12 -5.21
C ALA A 121 8.28 -11.33 -4.27
N ARG A 122 7.41 -12.32 -4.56
CA ARG A 122 7.23 -13.51 -3.73
C ARG A 122 8.58 -14.25 -3.58
N PRO A 123 9.03 -14.56 -2.34
CA PRO A 123 10.19 -15.42 -2.12
C PRO A 123 10.01 -16.77 -2.81
N ARG A 124 11.07 -17.35 -3.36
CA ARG A 124 11.01 -18.72 -3.89
C ARG A 124 10.95 -19.67 -2.70
N ASP A 125 10.08 -20.68 -2.78
CA ASP A 125 9.85 -21.66 -1.71
C ASP A 125 11.12 -22.44 -1.30
N THR A 126 12.21 -22.32 -2.06
CA THR A 126 13.53 -22.93 -1.81
C THR A 126 14.39 -22.19 -0.78
N ASP A 127 14.03 -20.98 -0.37
CA ASP A 127 14.81 -20.17 0.58
C ASP A 127 14.34 -20.35 2.04
N ALA A 128 13.28 -21.13 2.26
CA ALA A 128 12.87 -21.53 3.60
C ALA A 128 13.80 -22.65 4.07
N ALA A 129 14.61 -22.40 5.10
CA ALA A 129 15.31 -23.46 5.80
C ALA A 129 14.29 -24.53 6.22
N PRO A 130 14.55 -25.83 6.01
CA PRO A 130 13.66 -26.88 6.48
C PRO A 130 13.44 -26.69 7.98
N LEU A 131 12.19 -26.45 8.37
CA LEU A 131 11.83 -26.32 9.78
C LEU A 131 12.09 -27.67 10.45
N ASP A 132 12.88 -27.67 11.52
CA ASP A 132 13.08 -28.85 12.35
C ASP A 132 11.74 -29.15 13.06
N PRO A 133 11.12 -30.33 12.83
CA PRO A 133 9.87 -30.70 13.50
C PRO A 133 9.98 -30.73 15.03
N GLU A 134 11.20 -30.82 15.57
CA GLU A 134 11.46 -30.86 17.02
C GLU A 134 11.79 -29.49 17.63
N GLU A 135 11.95 -28.42 16.82
CA GLU A 135 12.15 -27.08 17.36
C GLU A 135 10.84 -26.55 17.99
N ALA A 136 10.83 -26.41 19.32
CA ALA A 136 9.77 -25.78 20.15
C ALA A 136 9.44 -24.31 19.78
N ASN A 137 10.09 -23.80 18.74
CA ASN A 137 9.96 -22.46 18.16
C ASN A 137 8.68 -22.27 17.33
N TRP A 138 7.89 -23.32 17.11
CA TRP A 138 6.60 -23.20 16.40
C TRP A 138 5.70 -22.11 17.01
N ASP A 139 5.70 -21.99 18.33
CA ASP A 139 4.93 -20.97 19.05
C ASP A 139 5.55 -19.57 18.94
N ALA A 140 6.88 -19.45 18.78
CA ALA A 140 7.55 -18.16 18.64
C ALA A 140 7.44 -17.57 17.23
N TRP A 141 7.23 -18.40 16.21
CA TRP A 141 6.92 -17.96 14.85
C TRP A 141 5.49 -17.45 14.66
N ASN A 142 4.57 -17.75 15.59
CA ASN A 142 3.23 -17.18 15.55
C ASN A 142 3.26 -15.79 16.20
N PRO A 143 3.17 -14.69 15.41
CA PRO A 143 3.24 -13.33 15.96
C PRO A 143 2.04 -12.96 16.85
N TRP A 144 1.05 -13.85 16.96
CA TRP A 144 -0.05 -13.76 17.90
C TRP A 144 0.32 -14.37 19.27
N PHE A 145 0.96 -15.54 19.32
CA PHE A 145 1.42 -16.16 20.58
C PHE A 145 2.68 -15.50 21.15
N ALA A 146 3.56 -14.97 20.30
CA ALA A 146 4.77 -14.27 20.74
C ALA A 146 4.50 -13.03 21.61
N ARG A 147 3.28 -12.47 21.58
CA ARG A 147 2.88 -11.31 22.41
C ARG A 147 2.37 -11.69 23.80
N GLU A 148 1.94 -12.94 23.99
CA GLU A 148 1.39 -13.40 25.26
C GLU A 148 2.51 -13.84 26.22
N ASN A 149 3.66 -14.26 25.69
CA ASN A 149 4.79 -14.75 26.49
C ASN A 149 5.65 -13.65 27.13
N THR A 150 5.39 -12.36 26.88
CA THR A 150 6.20 -11.26 27.46
C THR A 150 5.74 -10.81 28.85
N SER A 151 4.59 -11.28 29.37
CA SER A 151 4.07 -10.80 30.66
C SER A 151 4.49 -11.63 31.88
N ASP A 152 4.97 -12.85 31.70
CA ASP A 152 5.02 -13.81 32.82
C ASP A 152 6.43 -13.97 33.44
N ASP A 153 7.48 -13.48 32.77
CA ASP A 153 8.88 -13.62 33.24
C ASP A 153 9.38 -12.41 34.04
N GLU A 154 8.65 -11.29 34.12
CA GLU A 154 9.08 -10.09 34.86
C GLU A 154 8.66 -10.05 36.34
N ASP A 155 7.77 -10.96 36.78
CA ASP A 155 7.22 -10.98 38.15
C ASP A 155 7.91 -11.99 39.10
N SER A 156 9.01 -12.64 38.68
CA SER A 156 9.72 -13.66 39.50
C SER A 156 11.07 -13.23 40.09
N LEU A 157 11.32 -11.93 40.30
CA LEU A 157 12.51 -11.42 41.00
C LEU A 157 12.25 -11.07 42.47
#